data_AF-A0A957QYH7-F1
#
_entry.id   AF-A0A957QYH7-F1
#
_cell.length_a   1.000
_cell.length_b   1.000
_cell.length_c   1.000
_cell.angle_alpha   90.00
_cell.angle_beta   90.00
_cell.angle_gamma   90.00
#
_symmetry.space_group_name_H-M   'P 1'
#
loop_
_entity.id
_entity.type
_entity.pdbx_description
1 polymer ?
#
loop_
_entity_poly.entity_id
_entity_poly.type
_entity_poly.pdbx_seq_one_letter_code
_entity_poly.pdbx_strand_id
1 'polypeptide(L)'
;MNARFNTSSLNARSKLLSTMLLLTLLHMLFVSCSGTTAHDLDKQAAFEARFSPGMTEEEVVDILKTLGDYRLTDTRQLENGDVILTFRTQSGEWGSPVYYFRFSPNHELIVLFPPTV
;
A
#
# COMPACT_ATOMS: atom_id res chain seq x y z
N MET A 1 -42.54 47.61 -20.35
CA MET A 1 -41.28 47.38 -19.60
C MET A 1 -40.64 46.11 -20.14
N ASN A 2 -39.57 46.21 -20.94
CA ASN A 2 -38.88 45.04 -21.51
C ASN A 2 -37.60 44.75 -20.71
N ALA A 3 -37.61 43.68 -19.92
CA ALA A 3 -36.40 43.19 -19.26
C ALA A 3 -35.61 42.33 -20.26
N ARG A 4 -34.55 42.91 -20.84
CA ARG A 4 -33.55 42.15 -21.59
C ARG A 4 -32.73 41.32 -20.58
N PHE A 5 -33.00 40.01 -20.53
CA PHE A 5 -32.15 39.07 -19.81
C PHE A 5 -30.78 38.98 -20.49
N ASN A 6 -29.74 39.39 -19.76
CA ASN A 6 -28.36 39.41 -20.21
C ASN A 6 -27.77 37.99 -20.16
N THR A 7 -27.81 37.28 -21.29
CA THR A 7 -27.34 35.90 -21.48
C THR A 7 -25.82 35.73 -21.31
N SER A 8 -25.07 36.82 -21.24
CA SER A 8 -23.61 36.84 -21.11
C SER A 8 -23.09 36.30 -19.77
N SER A 9 -23.87 36.48 -18.70
CA SER A 9 -23.47 36.09 -17.32
C SER A 9 -23.54 34.58 -17.08
N LEU A 10 -24.52 33.89 -17.69
CA LEU A 10 -24.70 32.44 -17.55
C LEU A 10 -23.60 31.64 -18.28
N ASN A 11 -23.12 32.13 -19.42
CA ASN A 11 -22.03 31.49 -20.18
C ASN A 11 -20.65 31.61 -19.52
N ALA A 12 -20.41 32.65 -18.71
CA ALA A 12 -19.13 32.82 -18.02
C ALA A 12 -19.02 31.87 -16.81
N ARG A 13 -20.14 31.66 -16.09
CA ARG A 13 -20.20 30.79 -14.91
C ARG A 13 -20.11 29.30 -15.27
N SER A 14 -20.69 28.88 -16.41
CA SER A 14 -20.59 27.48 -16.87
C SER A 14 -19.17 27.12 -17.32
N LYS A 15 -18.44 28.04 -17.97
CA LYS A 15 -17.04 27.85 -18.35
C LYS A 15 -16.11 27.71 -17.15
N LEU A 16 -16.32 28.52 -16.11
CA LEU A 16 -15.56 28.46 -14.86
C LEU A 16 -15.81 27.15 -14.09
N LEU A 17 -17.05 26.67 -14.02
CA LEU A 17 -17.35 25.38 -13.40
C LEU A 17 -16.70 24.21 -14.18
N SER A 18 -16.71 24.28 -15.52
CA SER A 18 -16.14 23.23 -16.36
C SER A 18 -14.61 23.17 -16.26
N THR A 19 -13.92 24.31 -16.20
CA THR A 19 -12.46 24.33 -16.00
C THR A 19 -12.06 23.91 -14.61
N MET A 20 -12.82 24.28 -13.57
CA MET A 20 -12.57 23.80 -12.21
C MET A 20 -12.76 22.28 -12.13
N LEU A 21 -13.84 21.73 -12.69
CA LEU A 21 -14.09 20.28 -12.71
C LEU A 21 -12.99 19.52 -13.47
N LEU A 22 -12.49 20.07 -14.59
CA LEU A 22 -11.40 19.47 -15.35
C LEU A 22 -10.07 19.51 -14.57
N LEU A 23 -9.80 20.60 -13.82
CA LEU A 23 -8.63 20.68 -12.95
C LEU A 23 -8.71 19.68 -11.80
N THR A 24 -9.88 19.48 -11.19
CA THR A 24 -10.05 18.48 -10.12
C THR A 24 -9.91 17.05 -10.65
N LEU A 25 -10.43 16.78 -11.87
CA LEU A 25 -10.24 15.47 -12.52
C LEU A 25 -8.78 15.20 -12.87
N LEU A 26 -8.04 16.23 -13.29
CA LEU A 26 -6.61 16.13 -13.59
C LEU A 26 -5.79 15.82 -12.31
N HIS A 27 -6.14 16.41 -11.17
CA HIS A 27 -5.51 16.06 -9.89
C HIS A 27 -5.85 14.63 -9.44
N MET A 28 -7.07 14.14 -9.68
CA MET A 28 -7.43 12.75 -9.36
C MET A 28 -6.71 11.73 -10.25
N LEU A 29 -6.36 12.09 -11.49
CA LEU A 29 -5.58 11.21 -12.37
C LEU A 29 -4.10 11.08 -11.95
N PHE A 30 -3.54 12.09 -11.28
CA PHE A 30 -2.16 12.03 -10.77
C PHE A 30 -2.01 11.19 -9.49
N VAL A 31 -3.11 10.84 -8.82
CA VAL A 31 -3.08 10.04 -7.58
C VAL A 31 -2.99 8.52 -7.84
N SER A 32 -3.12 8.07 -9.09
CA SER A 32 -3.18 6.63 -9.43
C SER A 32 -2.00 6.13 -10.27
N CYS A 33 -0.81 6.71 -10.11
CA CYS A 33 0.42 6.07 -10.59
C CYS A 33 1.36 5.82 -9.40
N SER A 34 0.94 4.92 -8.51
CA SER A 34 1.87 4.18 -7.66
C SER A 34 2.74 3.35 -8.58
N GLY A 35 3.83 3.95 -9.05
CA GLY A 35 4.86 3.28 -9.83
C GLY A 35 5.54 2.24 -8.95
N THR A 36 4.96 1.06 -8.85
CA THR A 36 5.72 -0.16 -8.57
C THR A 36 6.56 -0.36 -9.82
N THR A 37 7.81 0.06 -9.77
CA THR A 37 8.72 -0.18 -10.90
C THR A 37 8.95 -1.70 -10.97
N ALA A 38 9.24 -2.25 -12.16
CA ALA A 38 9.58 -3.69 -12.28
C ALA A 38 10.71 -4.09 -11.31
N HIS A 39 11.60 -3.14 -11.02
CA HIS A 39 12.67 -3.27 -10.05
C HIS A 39 12.18 -3.41 -8.58
N ASP A 40 11.03 -2.82 -8.22
CA ASP A 40 10.43 -3.00 -6.90
C ASP A 40 9.76 -4.37 -6.76
N LEU A 41 9.19 -4.89 -7.85
CA LEU A 41 8.67 -6.26 -7.94
C LEU A 41 9.78 -7.31 -7.82
N ASP A 42 10.92 -7.11 -8.50
CA ASP A 42 12.05 -8.04 -8.42
C ASP A 42 12.64 -8.10 -7.00
N LYS A 43 12.73 -6.94 -6.32
CA LYS A 43 13.17 -6.88 -4.92
C LYS A 43 12.20 -7.56 -3.97
N GLN A 44 10.90 -7.40 -4.21
CA GLN A 44 9.87 -8.06 -3.44
C GLN A 44 9.91 -9.59 -3.63
N ALA A 45 9.99 -10.07 -4.86
CA ALA A 45 10.10 -11.51 -5.14
C ALA A 45 11.37 -12.13 -4.53
N ALA A 46 12.51 -11.43 -4.60
CA ALA A 46 13.76 -11.87 -3.96
C ALA A 46 13.68 -11.89 -2.43
N PHE A 47 12.89 -10.99 -1.83
CA PHE A 47 12.60 -11.01 -0.40
C PHE A 47 11.69 -12.20 -0.04
N GLU A 48 10.59 -12.40 -0.77
CA GLU A 48 9.62 -13.47 -0.54
C GLU A 48 10.23 -14.87 -0.71
N ALA A 49 11.15 -15.05 -1.67
CA ALA A 49 11.84 -16.31 -1.91
C ALA A 49 12.67 -16.82 -0.70
N ARG A 50 12.90 -15.97 0.31
CA ARG A 50 13.59 -16.35 1.55
C ARG A 50 12.67 -16.99 2.59
N PHE A 51 11.36 -16.92 2.38
CA PHE A 51 10.35 -17.38 3.32
C PHE A 51 9.50 -18.46 2.68
N SER A 52 9.09 -19.46 3.47
CA SER A 52 8.28 -20.57 2.98
C SER A 52 7.25 -20.97 4.03
N PRO A 53 6.04 -21.40 3.61
CA PRO A 53 5.07 -21.96 4.55
C PRO A 53 5.70 -23.10 5.36
N GLY A 54 5.41 -23.15 6.65
CA GLY A 54 5.98 -24.11 7.61
C GLY A 54 7.23 -23.61 8.35
N MET A 55 7.85 -22.49 7.93
CA MET A 55 8.93 -21.88 8.73
C MET A 55 8.41 -21.41 10.08
N THR A 56 9.22 -21.58 11.12
CA THR A 56 8.88 -21.11 12.46
C THR A 56 8.95 -19.58 12.57
N GLU A 57 8.24 -19.02 13.54
CA GLU A 57 8.34 -17.59 13.86
C GLU A 57 9.79 -17.15 14.14
N GLU A 58 10.57 -17.98 14.83
CA GLU A 58 11.97 -17.71 15.15
C GLU A 58 12.85 -17.64 13.89
N GLU A 59 12.72 -18.59 12.97
CA GLU A 59 13.45 -18.57 11.70
C GLU A 59 13.14 -17.33 10.86
N VAL A 60 11.86 -16.93 10.79
CA VAL A 60 11.44 -15.72 10.07
C VAL A 60 12.07 -14.49 10.69
N VAL A 61 12.00 -14.35 12.01
CA VAL A 61 12.57 -13.21 12.74
C VAL A 61 14.09 -13.14 12.54
N ASP A 62 14.80 -14.26 12.54
CA ASP A 62 16.26 -14.29 12.34
C ASP A 62 16.68 -13.94 10.91
N ILE A 63 15.93 -14.35 9.90
CA ILE A 63 16.14 -13.89 8.51
C ILE A 63 15.95 -12.37 8.43
N LEU A 64 14.91 -11.83 9.06
CA LEU A 64 14.61 -10.39 9.04
C LEU A 64 15.70 -9.57 9.76
N LYS A 65 16.22 -10.06 10.89
CA LYS A 65 17.38 -9.46 11.56
C LYS A 65 18.63 -9.49 10.68
N THR A 66 18.87 -10.59 9.98
CA THR A 66 20.04 -10.75 9.08
C THR A 66 19.98 -9.79 7.90
N LEU A 67 18.78 -9.50 7.41
CA LEU A 67 18.56 -8.49 6.37
C LEU A 67 18.82 -7.06 6.84
N GLY A 68 18.89 -6.82 8.15
CA GLY A 68 19.34 -5.56 8.77
C GLY A 68 18.37 -4.38 8.68
N ASP A 69 17.53 -4.35 7.65
CA ASP A 69 16.69 -3.21 7.32
C ASP A 69 15.24 -3.32 7.80
N TYR A 70 14.84 -4.40 8.49
CA TYR A 70 13.45 -4.62 8.88
C TYR A 70 13.23 -4.46 10.38
N ARG A 71 12.11 -3.86 10.76
CA ARG A 71 11.65 -3.76 12.16
C ARG A 71 10.22 -4.27 12.29
N LEU A 72 9.97 -5.00 13.38
CA LEU A 72 8.62 -5.35 13.79
C LEU A 72 7.90 -4.07 14.22
N THR A 73 6.73 -3.82 13.64
CA THR A 73 5.94 -2.60 13.90
C THR A 73 4.59 -2.89 14.53
N ASP A 74 4.04 -4.08 14.34
CA ASP A 74 2.78 -4.49 14.93
C ASP A 74 2.72 -6.02 15.07
N THR A 75 2.04 -6.47 16.13
CA THR A 75 1.75 -7.87 16.41
C THR A 75 0.27 -7.98 16.75
N ARG A 76 -0.45 -8.79 15.96
CA ARG A 76 -1.89 -8.96 16.12
C ARG A 76 -2.26 -10.42 16.24
N GLN A 77 -2.90 -10.79 17.35
CA GLN A 77 -3.50 -12.11 17.50
C GLN A 77 -4.93 -12.12 16.95
N LEU A 78 -5.28 -13.15 16.20
CA LEU A 78 -6.61 -13.39 15.67
C LEU A 78 -7.41 -14.32 16.59
N GLU A 79 -8.75 -14.30 16.46
CA GLU A 79 -9.65 -15.12 17.28
C GLU A 79 -9.45 -16.64 17.09
N ASN A 80 -8.93 -17.05 15.93
CA ASN A 80 -8.62 -18.44 15.65
C ASN A 80 -7.25 -18.89 16.22
N GLY A 81 -6.56 -18.02 16.95
CA GLY A 81 -5.25 -18.28 17.56
C GLY A 81 -4.05 -17.94 16.68
N ASP A 82 -4.27 -17.55 15.42
CA ASP A 82 -3.17 -17.13 14.53
C ASP A 82 -2.55 -15.82 14.99
N VAL A 83 -1.29 -15.61 14.63
CA VAL A 83 -0.55 -14.38 14.90
C VAL A 83 -0.14 -13.73 13.59
N ILE A 84 -0.42 -12.44 13.44
CA ILE A 84 0.06 -11.61 12.33
C ILE A 84 1.17 -10.71 12.85
N LEU A 85 2.35 -10.81 12.23
CA LEU A 85 3.47 -9.90 12.45
C LEU A 85 3.60 -8.95 11.27
N THR A 86 3.70 -7.65 11.55
CA THR A 86 3.86 -6.61 10.54
C THR A 86 5.26 -6.02 10.60
N PHE A 87 6.01 -6.16 9.52
CA PHE A 87 7.36 -5.62 9.39
C PHE A 87 7.40 -4.47 8.38
N ARG A 88 8.22 -3.46 8.71
CA ARG A 88 8.52 -2.33 7.82
C ARG A 88 10.02 -2.14 7.70
N THR A 89 10.45 -1.54 6.59
CA THR A 89 11.84 -1.09 6.47
C THR A 89 12.14 0.01 7.50
N GLN A 90 13.38 0.05 7.99
CA GLN A 90 13.82 1.01 9.01
C GLN A 90 13.78 2.46 8.51
N SER A 91 13.95 2.68 7.20
CA SER A 91 13.87 4.01 6.58
C SER A 91 12.54 4.71 6.87
N GLY A 92 11.45 3.95 7.09
CA GLY A 92 10.16 4.49 7.56
C GLY A 92 9.52 5.53 6.65
N GLU A 93 10.03 5.67 5.42
CA GLU A 93 9.55 6.64 4.44
C GLU A 93 8.13 6.27 4.00
N TRP A 94 7.31 7.28 3.76
CA TRP A 94 5.98 7.09 3.18
C TRP A 94 6.11 6.37 1.83
N GLY A 95 5.48 5.20 1.70
CA GLY A 95 5.60 4.33 0.52
C GLY A 95 6.58 3.16 0.69
N SER A 96 7.25 3.04 1.84
CA SER A 96 8.09 1.87 2.13
C SER A 96 7.29 0.56 2.11
N PRO A 97 7.87 -0.54 1.59
CA PRO A 97 7.21 -1.85 1.58
C PRO A 97 6.84 -2.30 3.00
N VAL A 98 5.63 -2.85 3.13
CA VAL A 98 5.12 -3.43 4.37
C VAL A 98 4.89 -4.92 4.11
N TYR A 99 5.46 -5.75 4.99
CA TYR A 99 5.37 -7.20 4.90
C TYR A 99 4.59 -7.74 6.08
N TYR A 100 3.65 -8.65 5.81
CA TYR A 100 2.87 -9.30 6.87
C TYR A 100 3.12 -10.79 6.86
N PHE A 101 3.44 -11.34 8.01
CA PHE A 101 3.63 -12.78 8.21
C PHE A 101 2.49 -13.29 9.08
N ARG A 102 1.73 -14.26 8.58
CA ARG A 102 0.68 -14.93 9.36
C ARG A 102 1.20 -16.28 9.84
N PHE A 103 1.23 -16.48 11.15
CA PHE A 103 1.61 -17.73 11.80
C PHE A 103 0.37 -18.44 12.34
N SER A 104 0.38 -19.76 12.28
CA SER A 104 -0.62 -20.62 12.91
C SER A 104 -0.46 -20.60 14.45
N PRO A 105 -1.40 -21.18 15.22
CA PRO A 105 -1.25 -21.32 16.66
C PRO A 105 -0.04 -22.19 17.07
N ASN A 106 0.51 -22.96 16.12
CA ASN A 106 1.73 -23.76 16.30
C ASN A 106 3.00 -22.96 15.97
N HIS A 107 2.91 -21.65 15.73
CA HIS A 107 4.00 -20.77 15.35
C HIS A 107 4.67 -21.10 14.00
N GLU A 108 3.92 -21.72 13.09
CA GLU A 108 4.37 -22.00 11.71
C GLU A 108 3.81 -20.97 10.73
N LEU A 109 4.64 -20.48 9.82
CA LEU A 109 4.28 -19.52 8.79
C LEU A 109 3.25 -20.14 7.84
N ILE A 110 2.11 -19.47 7.68
CA ILE A 110 1.03 -19.87 6.78
C ILE A 110 1.14 -19.08 5.46
N VAL A 111 1.21 -17.75 5.54
CA VAL A 111 1.21 -16.85 4.38
C VAL A 111 2.05 -15.59 4.67
N LEU A 112 2.71 -15.10 3.62
CA LEU A 112 3.32 -13.78 3.51
C LEU A 112 2.41 -12.87 2.66
N PHE A 113 2.10 -11.65 3.14
CA PHE A 113 1.36 -10.64 2.38
C PHE A 113 2.24 -9.45 1.98
N PRO A 114 2.01 -8.87 0.77
CA PRO A 114 0.97 -9.29 -0.18
C PRO A 114 1.34 -10.62 -0.86
N PRO A 115 0.36 -11.50 -1.15
CA PRO A 115 0.63 -12.82 -1.70
C PRO A 115 1.15 -12.67 -3.13
N THR A 116 2.08 -13.55 -3.52
CA THR A 116 2.43 -13.77 -4.92
C THR A 116 1.16 -14.06 -5.73
N VAL A 117 0.94 -13.29 -6.79
CA VAL A 117 -0.11 -13.53 -7.79
C VAL A 117 0.23 -14.80 -8.59
#